data_AF-A0A7Y3TZ63-F1
#
_entry.id   AF-A0A7Y3TZ63-F1
#
_cell.length_a   1.000
_cell.length_b   1.000
_cell.length_c   1.000
_cell.angle_alpha   90.00
_cell.angle_beta   90.00
_cell.angle_gamma   90.00
#
_symmetry.space_group_name_H-M   'P 1'
#
loop_
_entity.id
_entity.type
_entity.pdbx_description
1 polymer ?
#
loop_
_entity_poly.entity_id
_entity_poly.type
_entity_poly.pdbx_seq_one_letter_code
_entity_poly.pdbx_strand_id
1 'polypeptide(L)'
;MKLPSGNSALQKQLSDLPGEASGVAGNAALGTVAKSSPTCEKNPGAFDRRLVRAERYALTSEARRLLLNEGRRQGLQWQHKIHRTAGCMYIPHGKIHVHQSCEHGHAFYSGVQVCGSIWGCPICAAKISERRRQEVEQSVDWAYESGLQPMMITLT
;
A
#
# COMPACT_ATOMS: atom_id res chain seq x y z
N MET A 1 24.52 2.99 17.05
CA MET A 1 23.65 2.88 18.23
C MET A 1 23.58 1.39 18.58
N LYS A 2 24.28 0.94 19.62
CA LYS A 2 24.31 -0.49 20.00
C LYS A 2 23.02 -0.81 20.77
N LEU A 3 22.24 -1.76 20.27
CA LEU A 3 21.06 -2.27 20.97
C LEU A 3 21.49 -3.02 22.24
N PRO A 4 20.73 -2.92 23.35
CA PRO A 4 21.08 -3.61 24.59
C PRO A 4 20.98 -5.13 24.44
N SER A 5 21.82 -5.84 25.20
CA SER A 5 21.86 -7.30 25.28
C SER A 5 20.51 -7.86 25.74
N GLY A 6 19.90 -8.70 24.89
CA GLY A 6 18.58 -9.29 25.11
C GLY A 6 18.51 -10.13 26.40
N ASN A 7 17.33 -10.08 27.02
CA ASN A 7 16.99 -10.79 28.26
C ASN A 7 16.94 -12.32 28.00
N SER A 8 17.76 -13.10 28.69
CA SER A 8 17.95 -14.55 28.47
C SER A 8 16.68 -15.39 28.65
N ALA A 9 15.67 -14.84 29.33
CA ALA A 9 14.35 -15.44 29.48
C ALA A 9 13.56 -15.55 28.15
N LEU A 10 13.73 -14.60 27.22
CA LEU A 10 13.09 -14.68 25.90
C LEU A 10 13.75 -15.72 24.98
N GLN A 11 15.04 -15.97 25.16
CA GLN A 11 15.78 -16.97 24.38
C GLN A 11 15.33 -18.41 24.68
N LYS A 12 14.84 -18.66 25.90
CA LYS A 12 14.37 -19.99 26.33
C LYS A 12 12.95 -20.32 25.85
N GLN A 13 12.14 -19.32 25.48
CA GLN A 13 10.84 -19.55 24.84
C GLN A 13 10.94 -19.73 23.31
N LEU A 14 12.10 -19.42 22.72
CA LEU A 14 12.40 -19.64 21.30
C LEU A 14 12.96 -21.04 21.00
N SER A 15 13.30 -21.84 22.02
CA SER A 15 13.83 -23.20 21.84
C SER A 15 12.76 -24.29 21.68
N ASP A 16 11.49 -23.96 21.92
CA ASP A 16 10.38 -24.86 21.60
C ASP A 16 10.06 -24.71 20.10
N LEU A 17 10.68 -25.57 19.30
CA LEU A 17 10.53 -25.65 17.86
C LEU A 17 9.05 -25.84 17.45
N PRO A 18 8.45 -24.96 16.64
CA PRO A 18 7.32 -25.37 15.83
C PRO A 18 7.85 -26.34 14.76
N GLY A 19 7.21 -27.50 14.67
CA GLY A 19 7.68 -28.71 13.99
C GLY A 19 8.30 -28.53 12.61
N GLU A 20 9.24 -29.44 12.31
CA GLU A 20 9.84 -29.62 11.00
C GLU A 20 8.76 -29.68 9.90
N ALA A 21 8.75 -28.68 9.03
CA ALA A 21 7.99 -28.74 7.79
C ALA A 21 8.70 -29.71 6.84
N SER A 22 8.27 -30.99 6.88
CA SER A 22 8.64 -31.98 5.86
C SER A 22 8.31 -31.42 4.47
N GLY A 23 9.32 -31.38 3.62
CA GLY A 23 9.24 -30.85 2.27
C GLY A 23 8.22 -31.58 1.41
N VAL A 24 7.16 -30.87 1.03
CA VAL A 24 6.62 -30.84 -0.32
C VAL A 24 6.18 -29.39 -0.55
N ALA A 25 7.01 -28.62 -1.25
CA ALA A 25 6.61 -27.31 -1.81
C ALA A 25 5.64 -27.55 -2.98
N GLY A 26 4.48 -28.13 -2.67
CA GLY A 26 3.36 -28.26 -3.56
C GLY A 26 2.58 -26.96 -3.54
N ASN A 27 2.18 -26.54 -4.73
CA ASN A 27 1.39 -25.37 -5.11
C ASN A 27 0.02 -25.25 -4.38
N ALA A 28 -0.01 -25.35 -3.05
CA ALA A 28 -1.22 -25.29 -2.25
C ALA A 28 -1.66 -23.83 -2.13
N ALA A 29 -2.80 -23.50 -2.74
CA ALA A 29 -3.42 -22.20 -2.58
C ALA A 29 -3.69 -21.94 -1.09
N LEU A 30 -3.02 -20.93 -0.53
CA LEU A 30 -3.25 -20.48 0.84
C LEU A 30 -4.71 -20.08 0.98
N GLY A 31 -5.45 -20.80 1.84
CA GLY A 31 -6.89 -20.62 2.04
C GLY A 31 -7.27 -19.21 2.51
N THR A 32 -8.49 -18.82 2.17
CA THR A 32 -9.06 -17.46 2.13
C THR A 32 -9.24 -16.75 3.49
N VAL A 33 -8.74 -17.29 4.60
CA VAL A 33 -8.97 -16.67 5.93
C VAL A 33 -7.91 -15.62 6.27
N ALA A 34 -6.72 -15.71 5.68
CA ALA A 34 -5.80 -14.59 5.61
C ALA A 34 -6.06 -13.83 4.30
N LYS A 35 -6.21 -12.50 4.36
CA LYS A 35 -6.24 -11.60 3.19
C LYS A 35 -4.87 -11.53 2.48
N SER A 36 -4.11 -12.62 2.45
CA SER A 36 -3.04 -12.82 1.49
C SER A 36 -3.70 -13.08 0.15
N SER A 37 -3.53 -12.14 -0.78
CA SER A 37 -3.79 -12.44 -2.19
C SER A 37 -2.98 -13.68 -2.56
N PRO A 38 -3.55 -14.67 -3.28
CA PRO A 38 -2.70 -15.69 -3.89
C PRO A 38 -1.61 -14.98 -4.70
N THR A 39 -0.43 -15.59 -4.80
CA THR A 39 0.58 -15.16 -5.79
C THR A 39 -0.17 -14.96 -7.09
N CYS A 40 -0.17 -13.72 -7.60
CA CYS A 40 -0.89 -13.40 -8.83
C CYS A 40 -0.30 -14.30 -9.90
N GLU A 41 -1.02 -15.35 -10.28
CA GLU A 41 -0.69 -16.12 -11.46
C GLU A 41 -0.55 -15.10 -12.58
N LYS A 42 0.57 -15.14 -13.30
CA LYS A 42 0.87 -14.20 -14.38
C LYS A 42 -0.21 -14.34 -15.45
N ASN A 43 -1.33 -13.65 -15.26
CA ASN A 43 -2.39 -13.60 -16.25
C ASN A 43 -1.78 -12.95 -17.49
N PRO A 44 -1.75 -13.64 -18.64
CA PRO A 44 -1.15 -13.11 -19.86
C PRO A 44 -1.96 -11.94 -20.44
N GLY A 45 -3.16 -11.69 -19.92
CA GLY A 45 -3.91 -10.46 -20.15
C GLY A 45 -3.29 -9.31 -19.37
N ALA A 46 -2.31 -8.63 -19.96
CA ALA A 46 -1.77 -7.39 -19.41
C ALA A 46 -2.92 -6.38 -19.22
N PHE A 47 -3.32 -6.11 -17.97
CA PHE A 47 -4.26 -5.03 -17.69
C PHE A 47 -3.71 -3.73 -18.29
N ASP A 48 -4.53 -3.01 -19.06
CA ASP A 48 -4.11 -1.71 -19.57
C ASP A 48 -3.92 -0.76 -18.38
N ARG A 49 -2.64 -0.49 -18.07
CA ARG A 49 -2.22 0.38 -16.98
C ARG A 49 -2.83 1.78 -17.11
N ARG A 50 -3.16 2.21 -18.33
CA ARG A 50 -3.84 3.48 -18.58
C ARG A 50 -5.28 3.43 -18.09
N LEU A 51 -6.01 2.34 -18.35
CA LEU A 51 -7.39 2.15 -17.88
C LEU A 51 -7.44 2.07 -16.34
N VAL A 52 -6.58 1.27 -15.72
CA VAL A 52 -6.49 1.17 -14.25
C VAL A 52 -6.18 2.54 -13.63
N ARG A 53 -5.31 3.32 -14.27
CA ARG A 53 -5.04 4.69 -13.82
C ARG A 53 -6.27 5.58 -13.99
N ALA A 54 -6.93 5.57 -15.14
CA ALA A 54 -8.12 6.36 -15.40
C ALA A 54 -9.24 6.05 -14.39
N GLU A 55 -9.46 4.78 -14.09
CA GLU A 55 -10.41 4.33 -13.08
C GLU A 55 -10.10 4.91 -11.69
N ARG A 56 -8.84 4.91 -11.25
CA ARG A 56 -8.45 5.53 -9.96
C ARG A 56 -8.76 7.02 -9.90
N TYR A 57 -8.59 7.75 -11.00
CA TYR A 57 -8.96 9.16 -11.07
C TYR A 57 -10.49 9.33 -11.05
N ALA A 58 -11.24 8.48 -11.75
CA ALA A 58 -12.70 8.47 -11.71
C ALA A 58 -13.21 8.22 -10.28
N LEU A 59 -12.69 7.19 -9.60
CA LEU A 59 -13.01 6.88 -8.20
C LEU A 59 -12.64 8.02 -7.25
N THR A 60 -11.50 8.71 -7.49
CA THR A 60 -11.14 9.89 -6.68
C THR A 60 -12.11 11.04 -6.90
N SER A 61 -12.59 11.23 -8.13
CA SER A 61 -13.61 12.25 -8.45
C SER A 61 -14.92 11.98 -7.72
N GLU A 62 -15.36 10.72 -7.73
CA GLU A 62 -16.59 10.32 -7.05
C GLU A 62 -16.45 10.39 -5.52
N ALA A 63 -15.34 9.91 -4.97
CA ALA A 63 -15.04 10.06 -3.55
C ALA A 63 -15.03 11.53 -3.13
N ARG A 64 -14.46 12.42 -3.95
CA ARG A 64 -14.48 13.86 -3.69
C ARG A 64 -15.89 14.42 -3.73
N ARG A 65 -16.73 14.01 -4.69
CA ARG A 65 -18.13 14.45 -4.79
C ARG A 65 -18.89 14.17 -3.49
N LEU A 66 -18.75 12.96 -2.96
CA LEU A 66 -19.35 12.56 -1.68
C LEU A 66 -18.82 13.38 -0.50
N LEU A 67 -17.49 13.54 -0.40
CA LEU A 67 -16.86 14.31 0.68
C LEU A 67 -17.31 15.78 0.65
N LEU A 68 -17.38 16.41 -0.51
CA LEU A 68 -17.83 17.80 -0.61
C LEU A 68 -19.31 17.97 -0.27
N ASN A 69 -20.15 17.00 -0.61
CA ASN A 69 -21.56 17.04 -0.22
C ASN A 69 -21.70 16.95 1.30
N GLU A 70 -20.89 16.11 1.94
CA GLU A 70 -20.84 16.02 3.40
C GLU A 70 -20.31 17.32 4.04
N GLY A 71 -19.26 17.91 3.47
CA GLY A 71 -18.76 19.22 3.92
C GLY A 71 -19.80 20.34 3.78
N ARG A 72 -20.70 20.27 2.78
CA ARG A 72 -21.85 21.17 2.66
C ARG A 72 -22.89 20.94 3.75
N ARG A 73 -23.23 19.68 4.05
CA ARG A 73 -24.19 19.33 5.11
C ARG A 73 -23.72 19.81 6.48
N GLN A 74 -22.43 19.74 6.74
CA GLN A 74 -21.81 20.21 7.99
C GLN A 74 -21.64 21.73 8.06
N GLY A 75 -22.00 22.47 7.00
CA GLY A 75 -21.89 23.94 6.99
C GLY A 75 -20.46 24.47 7.03
N LEU A 76 -19.47 23.68 6.58
CA LEU A 76 -18.07 24.12 6.58
C LEU A 76 -17.88 25.28 5.58
N GLN A 77 -17.19 26.35 6.01
CA GLN A 77 -16.78 27.45 5.13
C GLN A 77 -16.05 26.93 3.88
N TRP A 78 -15.19 25.92 4.07
CA TRP A 78 -14.41 25.26 3.03
C TRP A 78 -14.75 23.77 3.02
N GLN A 79 -15.61 23.34 2.10
CA GLN A 79 -16.20 22.00 2.14
C GLN A 79 -15.17 20.88 1.93
N HIS A 80 -14.07 21.18 1.24
CA HIS A 80 -12.97 20.24 1.04
C HIS A 80 -12.13 20.00 2.30
N LYS A 81 -12.28 20.82 3.36
CA LYS A 81 -11.55 20.63 4.63
C LYS A 81 -12.09 19.50 5.50
N ILE A 82 -13.22 18.90 5.13
CA ILE A 82 -13.77 17.76 5.85
C ILE A 82 -12.80 16.57 5.92
N HIS A 83 -12.09 16.30 4.82
CA HIS A 83 -11.11 15.24 4.75
C HIS A 83 -10.07 15.53 3.67
N ARG A 84 -8.80 15.27 3.97
CA ARG A 84 -7.67 15.50 3.07
C ARG A 84 -7.81 14.86 1.67
N THR A 85 -8.53 13.75 1.53
CA THR A 85 -8.80 13.16 0.20
C THR A 85 -9.54 14.12 -0.73
N ALA A 86 -10.43 14.97 -0.20
CA ALA A 86 -11.22 15.89 -1.01
C ALA A 86 -10.37 16.92 -1.78
N GLY A 87 -9.15 17.19 -1.31
CA GLY A 87 -8.18 18.07 -1.98
C GLY A 87 -7.18 17.36 -2.90
N CYS A 88 -7.07 16.04 -2.82
CA CYS A 88 -6.02 15.28 -3.50
C CYS A 88 -6.18 15.36 -5.03
N MET A 89 -5.14 15.80 -5.75
CA MET A 89 -5.16 16.05 -7.20
C MET A 89 -6.11 17.17 -7.67
N TYR A 90 -6.78 17.88 -6.75
CA TYR A 90 -7.70 18.98 -7.08
C TYR A 90 -7.22 20.34 -6.58
N ILE A 91 -6.41 20.38 -5.52
CA ILE A 91 -5.86 21.63 -4.98
C ILE A 91 -4.45 21.83 -5.53
N PRO A 92 -4.18 22.93 -6.25
CA PRO A 92 -2.83 23.31 -6.61
C PRO A 92 -2.11 23.90 -5.38
N HIS A 93 -0.82 23.59 -5.23
CA HIS A 93 0.05 24.25 -4.26
C HIS A 93 1.18 25.05 -4.94
N GLY A 94 1.20 25.05 -6.28
CA GLY A 94 2.18 25.75 -7.10
C GLY A 94 1.73 25.79 -8.56
N LYS A 95 2.67 26.06 -9.48
CA LYS A 95 2.40 25.98 -10.93
C LYS A 95 2.17 24.52 -11.32
N ILE A 96 1.07 24.27 -12.03
CA ILE A 96 0.69 22.93 -12.47
C ILE A 96 1.51 22.60 -13.73
N HIS A 97 2.20 21.47 -13.71
CA HIS A 97 2.93 20.96 -14.87
C HIS A 97 2.56 19.52 -15.17
N VAL A 98 2.74 19.14 -16.44
CA VAL A 98 2.67 17.76 -16.91
C VAL A 98 4.09 17.36 -17.31
N HIS A 99 4.62 16.35 -16.64
CA HIS A 99 5.94 15.78 -16.93
C HIS A 99 5.77 14.43 -17.60
N GLN A 100 6.71 14.07 -18.47
CA GLN A 100 6.87 12.72 -18.99
C GLN A 100 8.21 12.18 -18.49
N SER A 101 8.18 11.05 -17.79
CA SER A 101 9.39 10.32 -17.42
C SER A 101 9.94 9.60 -18.65
N CYS A 102 11.20 9.87 -18.98
CA CYS A 102 11.92 9.17 -20.05
C CYS A 102 12.22 7.71 -19.66
N GLU A 103 12.54 7.47 -18.39
CA GLU A 103 12.89 6.14 -17.87
C GLU A 103 11.69 5.18 -17.83
N HIS A 104 10.52 5.68 -17.44
CA HIS A 104 9.33 4.83 -17.27
C HIS A 104 8.29 5.00 -18.38
N GLY A 105 8.50 5.93 -19.32
CA GLY A 105 7.54 6.21 -20.40
C GLY A 105 6.17 6.66 -19.89
N HIS A 106 6.13 7.39 -18.78
CA HIS A 106 4.88 7.73 -18.08
C HIS A 106 4.72 9.22 -17.86
N ALA A 107 3.50 9.72 -18.07
CA ALA A 107 3.14 11.10 -17.76
C ALA A 107 2.58 11.27 -16.33
N PHE A 108 2.91 12.37 -15.66
CA PHE A 108 2.41 12.71 -14.34
C PHE A 108 2.28 14.22 -14.12
N TYR A 109 1.36 14.58 -13.23
CA TYR A 109 1.17 15.97 -12.81
C TYR A 109 2.11 16.32 -11.67
N SER A 110 2.61 17.56 -11.67
CA SER A 110 3.25 18.20 -10.53
C SER A 110 2.54 19.52 -10.18
N GLY A 111 2.86 20.09 -9.02
CA GLY A 111 2.20 21.32 -8.54
C GLY A 111 0.81 21.11 -7.92
N VAL A 112 0.35 19.86 -7.82
CA VAL A 112 -0.92 19.47 -7.19
C VAL A 112 -0.70 18.77 -5.85
N GLN A 113 -1.61 18.96 -4.91
CA GLN A 113 -1.52 18.36 -3.58
C GLN A 113 -1.84 16.86 -3.62
N VAL A 114 -1.08 16.08 -2.84
CA VAL A 114 -1.28 14.64 -2.64
C VAL A 114 -1.58 14.39 -1.16
N CYS A 115 -2.69 13.72 -0.86
CA CYS A 115 -3.16 13.62 0.53
C CYS A 115 -2.48 12.56 1.39
N GLY A 116 -1.80 11.57 0.80
CA GLY A 116 -1.12 10.50 1.53
C GLY A 116 -2.05 9.54 2.31
N SER A 117 -3.36 9.57 2.07
CA SER A 117 -4.30 8.67 2.77
C SER A 117 -4.22 7.25 2.19
N ILE A 118 -3.84 6.29 3.04
CA ILE A 118 -3.67 4.88 2.65
C ILE A 118 -5.02 4.18 2.49
N TRP A 119 -6.02 4.56 3.30
CA TRP A 119 -7.33 3.91 3.32
C TRP A 119 -8.35 4.60 2.42
N GLY A 120 -8.32 5.94 2.41
CA GLY A 120 -9.42 6.74 1.84
C GLY A 120 -9.14 7.37 0.49
N CYS A 121 -8.00 7.10 -0.17
CA CYS A 121 -7.69 7.71 -1.48
C CYS A 121 -7.20 6.66 -2.48
N PRO A 122 -7.93 6.42 -3.59
CA PRO A 122 -7.57 5.36 -4.52
C PRO A 122 -6.26 5.63 -5.29
N ILE A 123 -5.85 6.90 -5.42
CA ILE A 123 -4.56 7.26 -6.03
C ILE A 123 -3.40 7.06 -5.05
N CYS A 124 -3.52 7.55 -3.81
CA CYS A 124 -2.44 7.49 -2.83
C CYS A 124 -2.24 6.07 -2.29
N ALA A 125 -3.34 5.37 -1.98
CA ALA A 125 -3.33 4.00 -1.51
C ALA A 125 -2.54 3.08 -2.46
N ALA A 126 -2.83 3.17 -3.77
CA ALA A 126 -2.15 2.38 -4.78
C ALA A 126 -0.65 2.69 -4.89
N LYS A 127 -0.26 3.97 -4.78
CA LYS A 127 1.15 4.37 -4.82
C LYS A 127 1.93 3.94 -3.57
N ILE A 128 1.32 4.06 -2.39
CA ILE A 128 1.95 3.72 -1.12
C ILE A 128 2.08 2.20 -0.98
N SER A 129 1.01 1.45 -1.28
CA SER A 129 1.04 -0.02 -1.22
C SER A 129 2.10 -0.60 -2.15
N GLU A 130 2.24 -0.11 -3.38
CA GLU A 130 3.26 -0.63 -4.30
C GLU A 130 4.69 -0.38 -3.81
N ARG A 131 4.97 0.81 -3.25
CA ARG A 131 6.30 1.09 -2.67
C ARG A 131 6.58 0.25 -1.43
N ARG A 132 5.59 0.13 -0.55
CA ARG A 132 5.68 -0.70 0.66
C ARG A 132 5.83 -2.18 0.33
N ARG A 133 5.25 -2.64 -0.79
CA ARG A 133 5.41 -4.03 -1.26
C ARG A 133 6.88 -4.38 -1.47
N GLN A 134 7.65 -3.48 -2.09
CA GLN A 134 9.09 -3.69 -2.33
C GLN A 134 9.90 -3.73 -1.02
N GLU A 135 9.55 -2.91 -0.04
CA GLU A 135 10.19 -2.92 1.29
C GLU A 135 9.91 -4.23 2.04
N VAL A 136 8.67 -4.72 1.96
CA VAL A 136 8.24 -5.97 2.59
C VAL A 136 8.90 -7.17 1.89
N GLU A 137 8.95 -7.18 0.56
CA GLU A 137 9.64 -8.20 -0.24
C GLU A 137 11.11 -8.31 0.18
N GLN A 138 11.85 -7.19 0.22
CA GLN A 138 13.24 -7.17 0.69
C GLN A 138 13.40 -7.68 2.13
N SER A 139 12.47 -7.35 3.02
CA SER A 139 12.52 -7.80 4.42
C SER A 139 12.27 -9.31 4.56
N VAL A 140 11.39 -9.85 3.71
CA VAL A 140 11.08 -11.29 3.64
C VAL A 140 12.27 -12.06 3.09
N ASP A 141 12.88 -11.56 2.00
CA ASP A 141 14.08 -12.17 1.40
C ASP A 141 15.24 -12.23 2.41
N TRP A 142 15.51 -11.10 3.08
CA TRP A 142 16.52 -11.05 4.14
C TRP A 142 16.26 -12.04 5.28
N ALA A 143 15.00 -12.23 5.67
CA ALA A 143 14.64 -13.19 6.71
C ALA A 143 14.94 -14.63 6.30
N TYR A 144 14.60 -15.00 5.05
CA TYR A 144 14.92 -16.32 4.52
C TYR A 144 16.43 -16.57 4.40
N GLU A 145 17.19 -15.58 3.92
CA GLU A 145 18.66 -15.66 3.85
C GLU A 145 19.30 -15.82 5.24
N SER A 146 18.66 -15.26 6.26
CA SER A 146 19.10 -15.35 7.67
C SER A 146 18.64 -16.63 8.37
N GLY A 147 17.93 -17.53 7.69
CA GLY A 147 17.34 -18.73 8.29
C GLY A 147 16.20 -18.45 9.27
N LEU A 148 15.56 -17.28 9.17
CA LEU A 148 14.43 -16.85 9.99
C LEU A 148 13.10 -17.12 9.27
N GLN A 149 12.01 -17.26 10.04
CA GLN A 149 10.66 -17.37 9.51
C GLN A 149 9.92 -16.02 9.61
N PRO A 150 9.58 -15.36 8.49
CA PRO A 150 8.81 -14.12 8.53
C PRO A 150 7.36 -14.39 8.97
N MET A 151 6.87 -13.59 9.92
CA MET A 151 5.51 -13.69 10.46
C MET A 151 4.83 -12.31 10.45
N MET A 152 3.61 -12.22 9.92
CA MET A 152 2.78 -11.01 10.00
C MET A 152 1.95 -11.05 11.28
N ILE A 153 2.16 -10.10 12.18
CA ILE A 153 1.45 -10.01 13.46
C ILE A 153 0.60 -8.74 13.47
N THR A 154 -0.65 -8.86 13.90
CA THR A 154 -1.51 -7.71 14.20
C THR A 154 -1.73 -7.68 15.70
N LEU A 155 -1.28 -6.61 16.37
CA LEU A 155 -1.48 -6.38 17.80
C LEU A 155 -2.68 -5.43 17.97
N THR A 156 -3.62 -5.80 18.83
CA THR A 156 -4.83 -5.02 19.17
C THR A 156 -4.72 -4.44 20.56
#